data_AF-A0A1X2A8C8-F1
#
_entry.id   AF-A0A1X2A8C8-F1
#
_cell.length_a   1.000
_cell.length_b   1.000
_cell.length_c   1.000
_cell.angle_alpha   90.00
_cell.angle_beta   90.00
_cell.angle_gamma   90.00
#
_symmetry.space_group_name_H-M   'P 1'
#
loop_
_entity.id
_entity.type
_entity.pdbx_description
1 polymer ?
#
loop_
_entity_poly.entity_id
_entity_poly.type
_entity_poly.pdbx_seq_one_letter_code
_entity_poly.pdbx_strand_id
1 'polypeptide(L)'
;MDTSTGDAILWKPSPGETQAYPDVPTHIAEAATEAFESHAGQHYRASILLARAVIEATAKQAGITTGNLKAKIDELANKSLIRPHIKEVAHSIREFGNDMAHGDFVAPVSAEESDLVIELMGEILNEVFQSPAKLQAVQQAVAARQSQDGQQ
;
A
#
# COMPACT_ATOMS: atom_id res chain seq x y z
N MET A 1 -5.44 30.56 -45.27
CA MET A 1 -5.30 31.33 -44.02
C MET A 1 -5.51 30.35 -42.89
N ASP A 2 -4.57 30.39 -41.96
CA ASP A 2 -4.24 29.41 -40.92
C ASP A 2 -5.42 29.00 -40.04
N THR A 3 -5.72 27.70 -40.00
CA THR A 3 -6.61 27.07 -39.01
C THR A 3 -5.74 26.33 -38.00
N SER A 4 -5.01 27.08 -37.16
CA SER A 4 -4.40 26.49 -35.98
C SER A 4 -5.52 26.23 -34.97
N THR A 5 -6.07 25.02 -35.04
CA THR A 5 -6.88 24.43 -33.97
C THR A 5 -5.97 24.42 -32.75
N GLY A 6 -6.20 25.33 -31.81
CA GLY A 6 -5.38 25.45 -30.62
C GLY A 6 -5.27 24.10 -29.94
N ASP A 7 -4.03 23.62 -29.75
CA ASP A 7 -3.75 22.45 -28.93
C ASP A 7 -4.52 22.60 -27.61
N ALA A 8 -5.38 21.62 -27.31
CA ALA A 8 -6.12 21.63 -26.05
C ALA A 8 -5.10 21.63 -24.91
N ILE A 9 -5.11 22.67 -24.10
CA ILE A 9 -4.31 22.74 -22.86
C ILE A 9 -4.73 21.55 -22.01
N LEU A 10 -3.87 20.51 -21.94
CA LEU A 10 -4.07 19.38 -21.05
C LEU A 10 -3.73 19.83 -19.63
N TRP A 11 -4.74 20.35 -18.93
CA TRP A 11 -4.63 20.67 -17.52
C TRP A 11 -4.44 19.37 -16.71
N LYS A 12 -3.31 19.27 -16.02
CA LYS A 12 -3.03 18.26 -15.00
C LYS A 12 -2.88 18.99 -13.65
N PRO A 13 -3.47 18.46 -12.55
CA PRO A 13 -4.10 17.15 -12.43
C PRO A 13 -5.62 17.14 -12.74
N SER A 14 -6.06 16.13 -13.49
CA SER A 14 -7.45 15.69 -13.60
C SER A 14 -7.74 14.68 -12.49
N PRO A 15 -8.96 14.62 -11.90
CA PRO A 15 -9.28 13.59 -10.91
C PRO A 15 -9.01 12.20 -11.51
N GLY A 16 -8.11 11.43 -10.90
CA GLY A 16 -7.75 10.07 -11.30
C GLY A 16 -8.50 9.02 -10.48
N GLU A 17 -8.20 7.75 -10.73
CA GLU A 17 -8.57 6.67 -9.82
C GLU A 17 -7.83 6.85 -8.48
N THR A 18 -8.53 6.61 -7.38
CA THR A 18 -7.99 6.75 -6.01
C THR A 18 -8.45 5.59 -5.14
N GLN A 19 -7.68 5.28 -4.10
CA GLN A 19 -7.98 4.22 -3.15
C GLN A 19 -7.68 4.67 -1.73
N ALA A 20 -8.70 4.62 -0.87
CA ALA A 20 -8.59 5.01 0.53
C ALA A 20 -8.26 3.81 1.44
N TYR A 21 -7.53 4.10 2.54
CA TYR A 21 -7.15 3.13 3.56
C TYR A 21 -7.59 3.62 4.96
N PRO A 22 -8.90 3.55 5.28
CA PRO A 22 -9.48 4.28 6.42
C PRO A 22 -9.02 3.79 7.80
N ASP A 23 -8.64 2.52 7.92
CA ASP A 23 -8.19 1.94 9.20
C ASP A 23 -6.67 2.00 9.38
N VAL A 24 -5.94 2.57 8.43
CA VAL A 24 -4.48 2.73 8.45
C VAL A 24 -4.12 4.09 9.06
N PRO A 25 -3.05 4.22 9.87
CA PRO A 25 -2.62 5.52 10.38
C PRO A 25 -2.44 6.56 9.27
N THR A 26 -2.97 7.77 9.49
CA THR A 26 -3.13 8.81 8.45
C THR A 26 -1.91 9.01 7.57
N HIS A 27 -0.72 9.21 8.15
CA HIS A 27 0.51 9.43 7.39
C HIS A 27 0.94 8.24 6.50
N ILE A 28 0.55 7.01 6.84
CA ILE A 28 0.79 5.80 6.03
C ILE A 28 -0.32 5.67 4.98
N ALA A 29 -1.58 5.92 5.35
CA ALA A 29 -2.73 5.89 4.46
C ALA A 29 -2.60 6.89 3.30
N GLU A 30 -2.16 8.12 3.59
CA GLU A 30 -1.93 9.17 2.59
C GLU A 30 -0.86 8.75 1.59
N ALA A 31 0.28 8.23 2.07
CA ALA A 31 1.34 7.72 1.21
C ALA A 31 0.90 6.49 0.37
N ALA A 32 0.09 5.60 0.93
CA ALA A 32 -0.47 4.46 0.20
C ALA A 32 -1.44 4.91 -0.90
N THR A 33 -2.26 5.92 -0.61
CA THR A 33 -3.17 6.55 -1.58
C THR A 33 -2.36 7.18 -2.72
N GLU A 34 -1.31 7.94 -2.41
CA GLU A 34 -0.42 8.54 -3.39
C GLU A 34 0.32 7.48 -4.24
N ALA A 35 0.69 6.34 -3.66
CA ALA A 35 1.30 5.24 -4.41
C ALA A 35 0.32 4.64 -5.44
N PHE A 36 -0.94 4.48 -5.06
CA PHE A 36 -2.02 4.03 -5.94
C PHE A 36 -2.29 5.06 -7.05
N GLU A 37 -2.45 6.33 -6.70
CA GLU A 37 -2.67 7.41 -7.66
C GLU A 37 -1.49 7.58 -8.64
N SER A 38 -0.26 7.36 -8.15
CA SER A 38 0.94 7.31 -9.00
C SER A 38 0.86 6.18 -10.02
N HIS A 39 0.38 5.00 -9.62
CA HIS A 39 0.15 3.90 -10.56
C HIS A 39 -0.92 4.29 -11.61
N ALA A 40 -2.07 4.79 -11.16
CA ALA A 40 -3.16 5.21 -12.04
C ALA A 40 -2.73 6.33 -13.02
N GLY A 41 -1.81 7.19 -12.59
CA GLY A 41 -1.15 8.21 -13.41
C GLY A 41 -0.02 7.69 -14.32
N GLN A 42 0.21 6.38 -14.35
CA GLN A 42 1.29 5.72 -15.09
C GLN A 42 2.71 6.15 -14.67
N HIS A 43 2.86 6.57 -13.41
CA HIS A 43 4.13 6.92 -12.78
C HIS A 43 4.69 5.73 -11.99
N TYR A 44 4.92 4.61 -12.69
CA TYR A 44 5.24 3.30 -12.10
C TYR A 44 6.46 3.30 -11.17
N ARG A 45 7.51 4.05 -11.51
CA ARG A 45 8.69 4.21 -10.63
C ARG A 45 8.33 4.84 -9.28
N ALA A 46 7.55 5.92 -9.31
CA ALA A 46 7.11 6.61 -8.11
C ALA A 46 6.18 5.71 -7.28
N SER A 47 5.25 5.02 -7.96
CA SER A 47 4.34 4.06 -7.34
C SER A 47 5.08 2.96 -6.58
N ILE A 48 6.02 2.27 -7.23
CA ILE A 48 6.81 1.19 -6.61
C ILE A 48 7.63 1.71 -5.44
N LEU A 49 8.33 2.84 -5.61
CA LEU A 49 9.16 3.41 -4.54
C LEU A 49 8.33 3.79 -3.32
N LEU A 50 7.18 4.42 -3.53
CA LEU A 50 6.31 4.85 -2.45
C LEU A 50 5.63 3.66 -1.76
N ALA A 51 5.19 2.66 -2.52
CA ALA A 51 4.63 1.42 -1.98
C ALA A 51 5.65 0.67 -1.10
N ARG A 52 6.93 0.60 -1.51
CA ARG A 52 8.00 0.04 -0.67
C ARG A 52 8.18 0.83 0.63
N ALA A 53 8.11 2.16 0.56
CA ALA A 53 8.20 3.02 1.73
C ALA A 53 7.01 2.83 2.68
N VAL A 54 5.80 2.63 2.15
CA VAL A 54 4.58 2.31 2.91
C VAL A 54 4.72 0.97 3.64
N ILE A 55 5.23 -0.08 2.99
CA ILE A 55 5.48 -1.38 3.63
C ILE A 55 6.50 -1.23 4.76
N GLU A 56 7.58 -0.47 4.54
CA GLU A 56 8.55 -0.17 5.59
C GLU A 56 7.94 0.64 6.74
N ALA A 57 7.13 1.65 6.46
CA ALA A 57 6.43 2.45 7.47
C ALA A 57 5.45 1.59 8.28
N THR A 58 4.77 0.64 7.64
CA THR A 58 3.89 -0.34 8.28
C THR A 58 4.65 -1.20 9.29
N ALA A 59 5.82 -1.71 8.91
CA ALA A 59 6.68 -2.45 9.83
C ALA A 59 7.16 -1.58 11.01
N LYS A 60 7.55 -0.32 10.74
CA LYS A 60 7.95 0.64 11.79
C LYS A 60 6.80 0.92 12.77
N GLN A 61 5.59 1.10 12.26
CA GLN A 61 4.38 1.28 13.07
C GLN A 61 4.11 0.07 13.97
N ALA A 62 4.44 -1.14 13.51
CA ALA A 62 4.39 -2.38 14.29
C ALA A 62 5.61 -2.59 15.22
N GLY A 63 6.43 -1.55 15.43
CA GLY A 63 7.60 -1.59 16.31
C GLY A 63 8.83 -2.30 15.73
N ILE A 64 8.89 -2.48 14.40
CA ILE A 64 10.04 -3.09 13.71
C ILE A 64 10.84 -1.97 13.01
N THR A 65 11.78 -1.37 13.74
CA THR A 65 12.45 -0.13 13.31
C THR A 65 13.85 -0.33 12.74
N THR A 66 14.44 -1.51 12.90
CA THR A 66 15.81 -1.83 12.46
C THR A 66 15.79 -2.76 11.24
N GLY A 67 16.95 -2.85 10.57
CA GLY A 67 17.12 -3.72 9.40
C GLY A 67 16.59 -3.11 8.09
N ASN A 68 16.89 -3.78 6.98
CA ASN A 68 16.39 -3.43 5.65
C ASN A 68 14.96 -3.95 5.44
N LEU A 69 14.36 -3.60 4.30
CA LEU A 69 12.99 -4.01 3.97
C LEU A 69 12.79 -5.54 4.02
N LYS A 70 13.80 -6.33 3.61
CA LYS A 70 13.77 -7.80 3.77
C LYS A 70 13.57 -8.20 5.23
N ALA A 71 14.45 -7.73 6.11
CA ALA A 71 14.41 -8.06 7.53
C ALA A 71 13.09 -7.61 8.18
N LYS A 72 12.56 -6.46 7.76
CA LYS A 72 11.27 -5.97 8.25
C LYS A 72 10.10 -6.88 7.85
N ILE A 73 10.08 -7.38 6.61
CA ILE A 73 9.09 -8.35 6.12
C ILE A 73 9.21 -9.67 6.90
N ASP A 74 10.45 -10.15 7.13
CA ASP A 74 10.70 -11.34 7.94
C ASP A 74 10.12 -11.18 9.36
N GLU A 75 10.37 -10.03 9.99
CA GLU A 75 9.88 -9.75 11.34
C GLU A 75 8.36 -9.56 11.43
N LEU A 76 7.71 -9.01 10.39
CA LEU A 76 6.25 -8.95 10.31
C LEU A 76 5.65 -10.37 10.35
N ALA A 77 6.24 -11.30 9.60
CA ALA A 77 5.80 -12.69 9.59
C ALA A 77 6.13 -13.42 10.90
N ASN A 78 7.32 -13.20 11.47
CA ASN A 78 7.73 -13.78 12.75
C ASN A 78 6.80 -13.37 13.89
N LYS A 79 6.30 -12.13 13.88
CA LYS A 79 5.31 -11.62 14.83
C LYS A 79 3.86 -12.03 14.49
N SER A 80 3.65 -12.85 13.46
CA SER A 80 2.33 -13.24 12.95
C SER A 80 1.42 -12.07 12.58
N LEU A 81 2.03 -10.93 12.22
CA LEU A 81 1.31 -9.75 11.72
C LEU A 81 0.97 -9.89 10.24
N ILE A 82 1.74 -10.70 9.53
CA ILE A 82 1.40 -11.16 8.18
C ILE A 82 1.45 -12.69 8.06
N ARG A 83 0.66 -13.25 7.14
CA ARG A 83 0.65 -14.69 6.86
C ARG A 83 1.95 -15.11 6.15
N PRO A 84 2.46 -16.35 6.37
CA PRO A 84 3.70 -16.81 5.75
C PRO A 84 3.75 -16.69 4.22
N HIS A 85 2.64 -16.94 3.52
CA HIS A 85 2.61 -16.84 2.06
C HIS A 85 2.79 -15.39 1.56
N ILE A 86 2.30 -14.39 2.30
CA ILE A 86 2.53 -12.97 1.97
C ILE A 86 4.02 -12.65 2.08
N LYS A 87 4.72 -13.17 3.10
CA LYS A 87 6.17 -13.01 3.24
C LYS A 87 6.92 -13.59 2.03
N GLU A 88 6.54 -14.78 1.57
CA GLU A 88 7.17 -15.41 0.39
C GLU A 88 6.97 -14.56 -0.88
N VAL A 89 5.73 -14.11 -1.15
CA VAL A 89 5.44 -13.22 -2.28
C VAL A 89 6.20 -11.90 -2.15
N ALA A 90 6.22 -11.33 -0.94
CA ALA A 90 6.93 -10.08 -0.65
C ALA A 90 8.43 -10.18 -0.91
N HIS A 91 9.05 -11.33 -0.65
CA HIS A 91 10.45 -11.53 -1.01
C HIS A 91 10.69 -11.53 -2.52
N SER A 92 9.79 -12.12 -3.31
CA SER A 92 9.92 -12.15 -4.76
C SER A 92 9.78 -10.75 -5.37
N ILE A 93 8.82 -9.96 -4.89
CA ILE A 93 8.52 -8.67 -5.53
C ILE A 93 9.25 -7.48 -4.90
N ARG A 94 9.87 -7.64 -3.72
CA ARG A 94 10.74 -6.60 -3.13
C ARG A 94 11.94 -6.31 -4.03
N GLU A 95 12.35 -7.18 -4.92
CA GLU A 95 13.44 -6.84 -5.84
C GLU A 95 12.98 -5.81 -6.89
N PHE A 96 11.67 -5.69 -7.15
CA PHE A 96 11.14 -4.65 -8.04
C PHE A 96 11.41 -3.26 -7.48
N GLY A 97 12.13 -2.48 -8.27
CA GLY A 97 12.55 -1.15 -7.90
C GLY A 97 13.64 -1.08 -6.83
N ASN A 98 14.35 -2.17 -6.56
CA ASN A 98 15.52 -2.11 -5.67
C ASN A 98 16.61 -1.21 -6.27
N ASP A 99 16.94 -1.41 -7.54
CA ASP A 99 17.97 -0.62 -8.24
C ASP A 99 17.57 0.86 -8.31
N MET A 100 16.31 1.16 -8.63
CA MET A 100 15.82 2.56 -8.67
C MET A 100 15.81 3.22 -7.28
N ALA A 101 15.62 2.45 -6.20
CA ALA A 101 15.73 2.97 -4.83
C ALA A 101 17.16 3.38 -4.46
N HIS A 102 18.15 2.84 -5.19
CA HIS A 102 19.55 3.21 -5.10
C HIS A 102 19.98 4.23 -6.17
N GLY A 103 19.03 4.77 -6.94
CA GLY A 103 19.29 5.79 -7.96
C GLY A 103 19.71 5.22 -9.32
N ASP A 104 19.65 3.91 -9.50
CA ASP A 104 19.90 3.28 -10.79
C ASP A 104 18.60 3.16 -11.61
N PHE A 105 18.53 3.95 -12.69
CA PHE A 105 17.35 4.09 -13.54
C PHE A 105 17.50 3.44 -14.92
N VAL A 106 18.52 2.60 -15.17
CA VAL A 106 18.68 1.97 -16.50
C VAL A 106 17.58 0.98 -16.84
N ALA A 107 17.01 0.28 -15.86
CA ALA A 107 15.92 -0.65 -16.12
C ALA A 107 14.58 0.07 -16.34
N PRO A 108 13.85 -0.23 -17.42
CA PRO A 108 12.45 0.18 -17.54
C PRO A 108 11.61 -0.55 -16.48
N VAL A 109 10.47 0.04 -16.14
CA VAL A 109 9.52 -0.51 -15.16
C VAL A 109 8.19 -0.68 -15.87
N SER A 110 7.61 -1.87 -15.75
CA SER A 110 6.35 -2.19 -16.41
C SER A 110 5.14 -1.80 -15.55
N ALA A 111 3.97 -1.69 -16.18
CA ALA A 111 2.72 -1.46 -15.47
C ALA A 111 2.41 -2.64 -14.53
N GLU A 112 2.66 -3.86 -15.02
CA GLU A 112 2.44 -5.11 -14.30
C GLU A 112 3.33 -5.22 -13.05
N GLU A 113 4.60 -4.80 -13.14
CA GLU A 113 5.48 -4.74 -11.96
C GLU A 113 4.94 -3.76 -10.91
N SER A 114 4.40 -2.62 -11.35
CA SER A 114 3.80 -1.64 -10.46
C SER A 114 2.52 -2.17 -9.81
N ASP A 115 1.66 -2.86 -10.58
CA ASP A 115 0.44 -3.49 -10.08
C ASP A 115 0.75 -4.50 -8.97
N LEU A 116 1.69 -5.41 -9.21
CA LEU A 116 2.08 -6.43 -8.23
C LEU A 116 2.55 -5.83 -6.91
N VAL A 117 3.30 -4.73 -6.96
CA VAL A 117 3.79 -4.05 -5.74
C VAL A 117 2.66 -3.32 -5.02
N ILE A 118 1.71 -2.72 -5.74
CA ILE A 118 0.51 -2.08 -5.16
C ILE A 118 -0.40 -3.13 -4.50
N GLU A 119 -0.61 -4.27 -5.14
CA GLU A 119 -1.38 -5.38 -4.58
C GLU A 119 -0.77 -5.89 -3.27
N LEU A 120 0.55 -6.11 -3.23
CA LEU A 120 1.23 -6.51 -2.00
C LEU A 120 1.10 -5.45 -0.89
N MET A 121 1.30 -4.17 -1.23
CA MET A 121 1.12 -3.08 -0.28
C MET A 121 -0.29 -3.14 0.32
N GLY A 122 -1.30 -3.32 -0.52
CA GLY A 122 -2.70 -3.49 -0.11
C GLY A 122 -2.90 -4.67 0.85
N GLU A 123 -2.37 -5.84 0.52
CA GLU A 123 -2.48 -7.04 1.37
C GLU A 123 -1.79 -6.85 2.73
N ILE A 124 -0.59 -6.26 2.76
CA ILE A 124 0.13 -5.98 4.02
C ILE A 124 -0.65 -4.97 4.88
N LEU A 125 -1.14 -3.88 4.29
CA LEU A 125 -1.97 -2.91 5.02
C LEU A 125 -3.28 -3.53 5.53
N ASN A 126 -3.87 -4.44 4.75
CA ASN A 126 -5.06 -5.15 5.15
C ASN A 126 -4.80 -6.09 6.33
N GLU A 127 -3.74 -6.89 6.32
CA GLU A 127 -3.42 -7.81 7.42
C GLU A 127 -3.03 -7.08 8.70
N VAL A 128 -2.23 -6.02 8.59
CA VAL A 128 -1.69 -5.32 9.76
C VAL A 128 -2.71 -4.37 10.39
N PHE A 129 -3.60 -3.75 9.60
CA PHE A 129 -4.52 -2.72 10.08
C PHE A 129 -6.00 -3.01 9.80
N GLN A 130 -6.39 -3.13 8.52
CA GLN A 130 -7.81 -3.08 8.15
C GLN A 130 -8.58 -4.33 8.60
N SER A 131 -8.03 -5.52 8.44
CA SER A 131 -8.66 -6.77 8.86
C SER A 131 -8.84 -6.83 10.39
N PRO A 132 -7.81 -6.54 11.22
CA PRO A 132 -8.00 -6.39 12.66
C PRO A 132 -9.09 -5.39 13.05
N ALA A 133 -9.12 -4.20 12.43
CA ALA A 133 -10.12 -3.17 12.72
C ALA A 133 -11.55 -3.65 12.38
N LYS A 134 -11.74 -4.26 11.21
CA LYS A 134 -13.02 -4.85 10.78
C LYS A 134 -13.51 -5.92 11.75
N LEU A 135 -12.63 -6.84 12.16
CA LEU A 135 -12.98 -7.91 13.08
C LEU A 135 -13.29 -7.39 14.49
N GLN A 136 -12.58 -6.36 14.96
CA GLN A 136 -12.88 -5.70 16.23
C GLN A 136 -14.27 -5.07 16.21
N ALA A 137 -14.64 -4.39 15.12
CA ALA A 137 -15.98 -3.81 14.97
C ALA A 137 -17.07 -4.89 14.98
N VAL A 138 -16.84 -6.03 14.31
CA VAL A 138 -17.77 -7.19 14.35
C VAL A 138 -17.91 -7.71 15.78
N GLN A 139 -16.81 -7.90 16.50
CA GLN A 139 -16.84 -8.39 17.89
C GLN A 139 -17.63 -7.45 18.81
N GLN A 140 -17.43 -6.14 18.67
CA GLN A 140 -18.17 -5.13 19.43
C GLN A 140 -19.68 -5.16 19.12
N ALA A 141 -20.05 -5.30 17.84
CA ALA A 141 -21.45 -5.41 17.44
C ALA A 141 -22.13 -6.67 18.00
N VAL A 142 -21.42 -7.80 18.03
CA VAL A 142 -21.93 -9.05 18.63
C VAL A 142 -22.11 -8.90 20.14
N ALA A 143 -21.13 -8.32 20.85
CA ALA A 143 -21.22 -8.11 22.29
C ALA A 143 -22.37 -7.17 22.68
N ALA A 144 -22.59 -6.11 21.89
CA ALA A 144 -23.70 -5.19 22.10
C ALA A 144 -25.07 -5.89 21.99
N ARG A 145 -25.26 -6.79 21.02
CA ARG A 145 -26.51 -7.56 20.87
C ARG A 145 -26.75 -8.49 22.07
N GLN A 146 -25.74 -9.24 22.49
CA GLN A 146 -25.84 -10.15 23.64
C GLN A 146 -26.20 -9.40 24.94
N SER A 147 -25.71 -8.17 25.12
CA SER A 147 -26.03 -7.34 26.28
C SER A 147 -27.48 -6.81 26.29
N GLN A 148 -28.10 -6.66 25.11
CA GLN A 148 -29.49 -6.22 24.96
C GLN A 148 -30.48 -7.37 25.18
N ASP A 149 -30.15 -8.57 24.68
CA ASP A 149 -30.97 -9.77 24.84
C ASP A 149 -30.98 -10.28 26.30
N GLY A 150 -29.92 -10.01 27.08
CA GLY A 150 -29.85 -10.33 28.51
C GLY A 150 -30.51 -9.31 29.46
N GLN A 151 -31.03 -8.19 28.93
CA GLN A 151 -31.77 -7.16 29.70
C GLN A 151 -33.29 -7.22 29.48
N GLN A 152 -33.78 -8.15 28.67
CA GLN A 152 -35.21 -8.46 28.47
C GLN A 152 -35.59 -9.77 29.18
#